data_AF-A0A1Q3DZH3-F1
#
_entry.id   AF-A0A1Q3DZH3-F1
#
_cell.length_a   1.000
_cell.length_b   1.000
_cell.length_c   1.000
_cell.angle_alpha   90.00
_cell.angle_beta   90.00
_cell.angle_gamma   90.00
#
_symmetry.space_group_name_H-M   'P 1'
#
loop_
_entity.id
_entity.type
_entity.pdbx_description
1 polymer ?
#
loop_
_entity_poly.entity_id
_entity_poly.type
_entity_poly.pdbx_seq_one_letter_code
_entity_poly.pdbx_strand_id
1 'polypeptide(L)'
;MSASSSDFKPLLSQSVGYGVVVGVGFFFAGVMLILTYLQSRYTDMSPGSSEEFTSASRNVKPGLVCCGIVSAWTWSATLLQSSTAAYTFGISGPWWYGVGGTIQLAIFGMVAAKVKMNANGAHTFLEIVQVRFGTGPHLLFTFYGFLCNLVVCGSLLLGGSATVTALTGMNTDAACMLLPIGIAVYVLVGGLRATFICDWSHTVILFVIIYIFVFKTYGTSQETEGVSGLYDLLQAAAVTTPVEGNQNGSYLTMKSNQGLVFGAATILSGFAGIFCDQGYWQRAIASHPTSTTKAYMLGGLSWFAVPFAFASCLGLAARGLINNPKFPTYPSPLSASQTSAGLAAPAAAAVLMGKGGAVAVLLVVFMAVTSAASAELIGVSSLFFYGPV
;
A
#
# COMPACT_ATOMS: atom_id res chain seq x y z
N MET A 1 1.22 -37.11 7.10
CA MET A 1 -0.24 -36.89 7.00
C MET A 1 -0.44 -35.51 6.37
N SER A 2 -0.88 -35.43 5.11
CA SER A 2 -1.19 -34.12 4.51
C SER A 2 -2.41 -33.55 5.22
N ALA A 3 -2.23 -32.49 6.00
CA ALA A 3 -3.36 -31.72 6.49
C ALA A 3 -4.20 -31.33 5.28
N SER A 4 -5.47 -31.75 5.23
CA SER A 4 -6.39 -31.31 4.19
C SER A 4 -6.55 -29.80 4.34
N SER A 5 -5.84 -29.03 3.52
CA SER A 5 -6.00 -27.58 3.47
C SER A 5 -7.41 -27.29 2.99
N SER A 6 -8.23 -26.69 3.83
CA SER A 6 -9.55 -26.22 3.44
C SER A 6 -9.39 -25.01 2.51
N ASP A 7 -10.07 -25.04 1.37
CA ASP A 7 -10.07 -23.93 0.44
C ASP A 7 -10.70 -22.68 1.07
N PHE A 8 -10.10 -21.51 0.79
CA PHE A 8 -10.64 -20.24 1.22
C PHE A 8 -11.89 -19.94 0.39
N LYS A 9 -13.07 -20.07 1.00
CA LYS A 9 -14.34 -19.90 0.27
C LYS A 9 -14.57 -18.41 -0.04
N PRO A 10 -14.79 -18.04 -1.30
CA PRO A 10 -15.17 -16.67 -1.65
C PRO A 10 -16.46 -16.27 -0.94
N LEU A 11 -16.47 -15.07 -0.34
CA LEU A 11 -17.62 -14.55 0.40
C LEU A 11 -18.54 -13.70 -0.48
N LEU A 12 -18.01 -13.23 -1.61
CA LEU A 12 -18.66 -12.38 -2.57
C LEU A 12 -18.80 -13.12 -3.90
N SER A 13 -19.79 -12.72 -4.70
CA SER A 13 -19.93 -13.22 -6.07
C SER A 13 -18.92 -12.57 -7.00
N GLN A 14 -18.60 -13.23 -8.11
CA GLN A 14 -17.72 -12.68 -9.14
C GLN A 14 -18.20 -11.32 -9.66
N SER A 15 -19.52 -11.09 -9.71
CA SER A 15 -20.10 -9.80 -10.10
C SER A 15 -19.64 -8.63 -9.22
N VAL A 16 -19.40 -8.85 -7.92
CA VAL A 16 -18.85 -7.82 -7.03
C VAL A 16 -17.39 -7.54 -7.39
N GLY A 17 -16.61 -8.57 -7.73
CA GLY A 17 -15.22 -8.42 -8.17
C GLY A 17 -15.12 -7.55 -9.43
N TYR A 18 -15.86 -7.91 -10.49
CA TYR A 18 -15.92 -7.10 -11.72
C TYR A 18 -16.51 -5.70 -11.45
N GLY A 19 -17.52 -5.59 -10.58
CA GLY A 19 -18.11 -4.32 -10.20
C GLY A 19 -17.13 -3.37 -9.53
N VAL A 20 -16.24 -3.87 -8.66
CA VAL A 20 -15.19 -3.04 -8.06
C VAL A 20 -14.08 -2.75 -9.05
N VAL A 21 -13.52 -3.77 -9.70
CA VAL A 21 -12.36 -3.61 -10.60
C VAL A 21 -12.70 -2.69 -11.79
N VAL A 22 -13.84 -2.93 -12.45
CA VAL A 22 -14.25 -2.19 -13.64
C VAL A 22 -15.15 -1.01 -13.23
N GLY A 23 -16.22 -1.27 -12.49
CA GLY A 23 -17.22 -0.24 -12.18
C GLY A 23 -16.67 0.90 -11.33
N VAL A 24 -16.08 0.59 -10.16
CA VAL A 24 -15.49 1.62 -9.29
C VAL A 24 -14.28 2.27 -9.98
N GLY A 25 -13.48 1.51 -10.73
CA GLY A 25 -12.35 2.03 -11.52
C GLY A 25 -12.77 3.07 -12.55
N PHE A 26 -13.75 2.78 -13.41
CA PHE A 26 -14.23 3.72 -14.41
C PHE A 26 -15.04 4.87 -13.81
N PHE A 27 -15.80 4.62 -12.74
CA PHE A 27 -16.48 5.69 -12.01
C PHE A 27 -15.46 6.71 -11.47
N PHE A 28 -14.41 6.21 -10.80
CA PHE A 28 -13.35 7.06 -10.27
C PHE A 28 -12.60 7.79 -11.39
N ALA A 29 -12.27 7.09 -12.48
CA ALA A 29 -11.66 7.72 -13.64
C ALA A 29 -12.54 8.85 -14.19
N GLY A 30 -13.85 8.64 -14.33
CA GLY A 30 -14.80 9.66 -14.77
C GLY A 30 -14.83 10.89 -13.85
N VAL A 31 -14.88 10.69 -12.52
CA VAL A 31 -14.80 11.77 -11.55
C VAL A 31 -13.49 12.56 -11.72
N MET A 32 -12.37 11.87 -11.90
CA MET A 32 -11.07 12.53 -12.08
C MET A 32 -10.93 13.27 -13.40
N LEU A 33 -11.52 12.76 -14.48
CA LEU A 33 -11.60 13.45 -15.77
C LEU A 33 -12.42 14.74 -15.65
N ILE A 34 -13.55 14.70 -14.93
CA ILE A 34 -14.37 15.89 -14.66
C ILE A 34 -13.57 16.91 -13.84
N LEU A 35 -12.90 16.48 -12.78
CA LEU A 35 -12.07 17.37 -11.97
C LEU A 35 -10.93 17.99 -12.77
N THR A 36 -10.26 17.20 -13.62
CA THR A 36 -9.20 17.68 -14.53
C THR A 36 -9.75 18.68 -15.54
N TYR A 37 -10.92 18.41 -16.11
CA TYR A 37 -11.60 19.33 -17.03
C TYR A 37 -11.94 20.65 -16.36
N LEU A 38 -12.54 20.60 -15.16
CA LEU A 38 -12.87 21.80 -14.39
C LEU A 38 -11.60 22.59 -14.02
N GLN A 39 -10.55 21.90 -13.60
CA GLN A 39 -9.26 22.53 -13.30
C GLN A 39 -8.70 23.24 -14.55
N SER A 40 -8.64 22.56 -15.69
CA SER A 40 -8.12 23.13 -16.94
C SER A 40 -8.97 24.29 -17.47
N ARG A 41 -10.29 24.27 -17.24
CA ARG A 41 -11.23 25.30 -17.71
C ARG A 41 -11.23 26.57 -16.84
N TYR A 42 -11.03 26.43 -15.53
CA TYR A 42 -11.20 27.51 -14.55
C TYR A 42 -9.90 27.93 -13.84
N THR A 43 -8.77 27.30 -14.13
CA THR A 43 -7.46 27.67 -13.57
C THR A 43 -6.38 27.66 -14.65
N ASP A 44 -5.28 28.36 -14.41
CA ASP A 44 -4.12 28.36 -15.32
C ASP A 44 -3.29 27.05 -15.27
N MET A 45 -3.75 26.06 -14.48
CA MET A 45 -3.07 24.78 -14.24
C MET A 45 -3.60 23.71 -15.21
N SER A 46 -3.25 23.84 -16.49
CA SER A 46 -3.62 22.88 -17.54
C SER A 46 -2.55 21.79 -17.73
N PRO A 47 -2.92 20.50 -17.83
CA PRO A 47 -1.98 19.39 -18.02
C PRO A 47 -1.34 19.36 -19.43
N GLY A 48 -1.64 20.33 -20.30
CA GLY A 48 -1.10 20.41 -21.66
C GLY A 48 0.39 20.75 -21.75
N SER A 49 1.01 21.24 -20.67
CA SER A 49 2.45 21.44 -20.60
C SER A 49 3.15 20.24 -19.94
N SER A 50 4.32 19.85 -20.46
CA SER A 50 5.12 18.75 -19.89
C SER A 50 5.50 18.99 -18.43
N GLU A 51 5.73 20.25 -18.05
CA GLU A 51 6.09 20.64 -16.69
C GLU A 51 4.92 20.51 -15.70
N GLU A 52 3.69 20.83 -16.11
CA GLU A 52 2.50 20.57 -15.29
C GLU A 52 2.22 19.07 -15.21
N PHE A 53 2.34 18.35 -16.32
CA PHE A 53 2.05 16.92 -16.39
C PHE A 53 3.00 16.08 -15.51
N THR A 54 4.31 16.36 -15.56
CA THR A 54 5.33 15.53 -14.89
C THR A 54 5.78 16.08 -13.54
N SER A 55 5.67 17.39 -13.30
CA SER A 55 6.17 18.04 -12.09
C SER A 55 5.09 18.81 -11.31
N ALA A 56 3.84 18.84 -11.78
CA ALA A 56 2.75 19.64 -11.20
C ALA A 56 3.15 21.12 -10.97
N SER A 57 4.00 21.67 -11.85
CA SER A 57 4.62 22.99 -11.73
C SER A 57 5.32 23.24 -10.39
N ARG A 58 5.75 22.18 -9.69
CA ARG A 58 6.48 22.23 -8.41
C ARG A 58 5.77 23.06 -7.32
N ASN A 59 4.44 23.17 -7.42
CA ASN A 59 3.62 24.07 -6.61
C ASN A 59 2.43 23.31 -5.98
N VAL A 60 2.73 22.21 -5.29
CA VAL A 60 1.76 21.42 -4.53
C VAL A 60 1.89 21.73 -3.04
N LYS A 61 0.75 22.00 -2.37
CA LYS A 61 0.72 22.37 -0.95
C LYS A 61 1.19 21.21 -0.05
N PRO A 62 1.87 21.49 1.08
CA PRO A 62 2.52 20.46 1.90
C PRO A 62 1.57 19.37 2.43
N GLY A 63 0.33 19.72 2.78
CA GLY A 63 -0.67 18.74 3.23
C GLY A 63 -1.08 17.76 2.13
N LEU A 64 -1.23 18.24 0.90
CA LEU A 64 -1.55 17.39 -0.25
C LEU A 64 -0.35 16.52 -0.65
N VAL A 65 0.88 17.05 -0.54
CA VAL A 65 2.11 16.26 -0.72
C VAL A 65 2.20 15.16 0.34
N CYS A 66 1.95 15.48 1.61
CA CYS A 66 1.93 14.52 2.71
C CYS A 66 0.92 13.39 2.46
N CYS A 67 -0.29 13.75 2.02
CA CYS A 67 -1.32 12.78 1.68
C CYS A 67 -0.91 11.91 0.48
N GLY A 68 -0.34 12.52 -0.57
CA GLY A 68 0.19 11.82 -1.73
C GLY A 68 1.31 10.85 -1.37
N ILE A 69 2.19 11.21 -0.42
CA ILE A 69 3.23 10.32 0.09
C ILE A 69 2.60 9.11 0.79
N VAL A 70 1.69 9.33 1.75
CA VAL A 70 1.02 8.24 2.48
C VAL A 70 0.28 7.31 1.51
N SER A 71 -0.47 7.89 0.57
CA SER A 71 -1.26 7.15 -0.42
C SER A 71 -0.38 6.27 -1.31
N ALA A 72 0.64 6.86 -1.95
CA ALA A 72 1.49 6.13 -2.90
C ALA A 72 2.32 5.04 -2.24
N TRP A 73 2.65 5.22 -0.96
CA TRP A 73 3.34 4.23 -0.14
C TRP A 73 2.42 3.16 0.45
N THR A 74 1.10 3.37 0.39
CA THR A 74 0.16 2.38 0.90
C THR A 74 -0.14 1.39 -0.22
N TRP A 75 0.72 0.39 -0.32
CA TRP A 75 0.58 -0.69 -1.29
C TRP A 75 -0.45 -1.73 -0.80
N SER A 76 -0.90 -2.60 -1.69
CA SER A 76 -1.66 -3.79 -1.29
C SER A 76 -0.88 -4.63 -0.27
N ALA A 77 0.44 -4.78 -0.47
CA ALA A 77 1.34 -5.41 0.48
C ALA A 77 1.37 -4.68 1.83
N THR A 78 1.36 -3.35 1.86
CA THR A 78 1.35 -2.57 3.12
C THR A 78 0.22 -2.98 4.04
N LEU A 79 -0.95 -3.31 3.51
CA LEU A 79 -2.10 -3.74 4.28
C LEU A 79 -2.10 -5.25 4.54
N LEU A 80 -1.82 -6.04 3.50
CA LEU A 80 -1.97 -7.50 3.52
C LEU A 80 -0.76 -8.21 4.12
N GLN A 81 0.47 -7.86 3.70
CA GLN A 81 1.71 -8.45 4.23
C GLN A 81 1.93 -8.05 5.69
N SER A 82 1.66 -6.81 6.08
CA SER A 82 1.73 -6.41 7.49
C SER A 82 0.72 -7.20 8.35
N SER A 83 -0.48 -7.46 7.83
CA SER A 83 -1.48 -8.30 8.49
C SER A 83 -1.05 -9.76 8.57
N THR A 84 -0.43 -10.29 7.52
CA THR A 84 0.19 -11.62 7.55
C THR A 84 1.32 -11.70 8.57
N ALA A 85 2.16 -10.67 8.67
CA ALA A 85 3.21 -10.57 9.68
C ALA A 85 2.62 -10.53 11.10
N ALA A 86 1.52 -9.81 11.30
CA ALA A 86 0.79 -9.80 12.58
C ALA A 86 0.21 -11.18 12.92
N TYR A 87 -0.41 -11.85 11.96
CA TYR A 87 -0.95 -13.20 12.12
C TYR A 87 0.13 -14.23 12.46
N THR A 88 1.33 -14.08 11.90
CA THR A 88 2.42 -15.06 12.01
C THR A 88 3.32 -14.80 13.22
N PHE A 89 3.74 -13.55 13.42
CA PHE A 89 4.76 -13.15 14.40
C PHE A 89 4.18 -12.38 15.59
N GLY A 90 2.88 -12.03 15.55
CA GLY A 90 2.26 -11.19 16.56
C GLY A 90 2.49 -9.70 16.32
N ILE A 91 2.26 -8.88 17.34
CA ILE A 91 2.30 -7.42 17.29
C ILE A 91 3.65 -6.85 16.82
N SER A 92 4.74 -7.60 17.00
CA SER A 92 6.08 -7.22 16.55
C SER A 92 6.17 -7.06 15.03
N GLY A 93 5.45 -7.89 14.26
CA GLY A 93 5.46 -7.88 12.80
C GLY A 93 5.03 -6.54 12.18
N PRO A 94 3.79 -6.06 12.44
CA PRO A 94 3.32 -4.80 11.89
C PRO A 94 4.06 -3.59 12.47
N TRP A 95 4.55 -3.67 13.70
CA TRP A 95 5.42 -2.64 14.27
C TRP A 95 6.70 -2.48 13.45
N TRP A 96 7.44 -3.58 13.23
CA TRP A 96 8.68 -3.54 12.46
C TRP A 96 8.45 -3.19 10.99
N TYR A 97 7.32 -3.60 10.40
CA TYR A 97 6.92 -3.15 9.07
C TYR A 97 6.77 -1.62 9.00
N GLY A 98 6.00 -1.05 9.92
CA GLY A 98 5.75 0.39 9.99
C GLY A 98 7.02 1.19 10.30
N VAL A 99 7.80 0.77 11.30
CA VAL A 99 9.07 1.42 11.65
C VAL A 99 10.04 1.39 10.48
N GLY A 100 10.12 0.25 9.79
CA GLY A 100 11.02 0.08 8.66
C GLY A 100 10.76 1.11 7.56
N GLY A 101 9.51 1.22 7.11
CA GLY A 101 9.14 2.23 6.11
C GLY A 101 9.31 3.67 6.62
N THR A 102 9.01 3.95 7.89
CA THR A 102 9.16 5.30 8.46
C THR A 102 10.62 5.78 8.42
N ILE A 103 11.57 4.91 8.78
CA ILE A 103 13.00 5.22 8.72
C ILE A 103 13.42 5.51 7.27
N GLN A 104 12.95 4.71 6.32
CA GLN A 104 13.25 4.89 4.92
C GLN A 104 12.68 6.22 4.38
N LEU A 105 11.44 6.59 4.73
CA LEU A 105 10.84 7.90 4.36
C LEU A 105 11.62 9.07 4.93
N ALA A 106 12.02 8.97 6.20
CA ALA A 106 12.72 10.04 6.87
C ALA A 106 14.07 10.32 6.16
N ILE A 107 14.81 9.26 5.83
CA ILE A 107 16.10 9.38 5.14
C ILE A 107 15.90 9.86 3.69
N PHE A 108 14.93 9.30 2.97
CA PHE A 108 14.60 9.77 1.63
C PHE A 108 14.22 11.25 1.62
N GLY A 109 13.38 11.70 2.56
CA GLY A 109 12.97 13.09 2.70
C GLY A 109 14.14 14.06 2.92
N MET A 110 15.16 13.65 3.69
CA MET A 110 16.39 14.43 3.86
C MET A 110 17.18 14.55 2.56
N VAL A 111 17.35 13.44 1.83
CA VAL A 111 18.06 13.43 0.53
C VAL A 111 17.30 14.24 -0.51
N ALA A 112 15.99 14.03 -0.62
CA ALA A 112 15.10 14.78 -1.50
C ALA A 112 15.19 16.30 -1.25
N ALA A 113 15.19 16.73 0.02
CA ALA A 113 15.34 18.15 0.34
C ALA A 113 16.70 18.72 -0.14
N LYS A 114 17.79 17.98 0.06
CA LYS A 114 19.12 18.39 -0.42
C LYS A 114 19.20 18.42 -1.94
N VAL A 115 18.65 17.41 -2.62
CA VAL A 115 18.55 17.40 -4.07
C VAL A 115 17.85 18.66 -4.56
N LYS A 116 16.74 19.05 -3.94
CA LYS A 116 16.00 20.24 -4.35
C LYS A 116 16.71 21.55 -4.07
N MET A 117 17.50 21.64 -3.01
CA MET A 117 18.32 22.81 -2.76
C MET A 117 19.42 23.00 -3.82
N ASN A 118 19.89 21.93 -4.45
CA ASN A 118 21.04 21.95 -5.37
C ASN A 118 20.67 21.75 -6.86
N ALA A 119 19.57 21.07 -7.15
CA ALA A 119 19.17 20.63 -8.49
C ALA A 119 17.65 20.71 -8.68
N ASN A 120 17.03 21.85 -8.32
CA ASN A 120 15.58 22.04 -8.39
C ASN A 120 14.99 21.90 -9.82
N GLY A 121 15.82 22.05 -10.85
CA GLY A 121 15.42 21.94 -12.26
C GLY A 121 15.39 20.50 -12.81
N ALA A 122 15.82 19.50 -12.03
CA ALA A 122 15.75 18.10 -12.47
C ALA A 122 14.30 17.62 -12.56
N HIS A 123 14.04 16.72 -13.50
CA HIS A 123 12.76 16.04 -13.72
C HIS A 123 12.81 14.58 -13.27
N THR A 124 14.00 13.99 -13.15
CA THR A 124 14.24 12.63 -12.68
C THR A 124 15.46 12.57 -11.78
N PHE A 125 15.55 11.50 -10.97
CA PHE A 125 16.78 11.28 -10.20
C PHE A 125 17.96 10.90 -11.12
N LEU A 126 17.68 10.38 -12.32
CA LEU A 126 18.69 9.98 -13.29
C LEU A 126 19.50 11.17 -13.85
N GLU A 127 18.85 12.31 -14.10
CA GLU A 127 19.54 13.55 -14.51
C GLU A 127 20.55 13.99 -13.45
N ILE A 128 20.17 13.88 -12.17
CA ILE A 128 21.06 14.22 -11.05
C ILE A 128 22.24 13.26 -11.01
N VAL A 129 22.00 11.96 -11.20
CA VAL A 129 23.06 10.95 -11.24
C VAL A 129 24.02 11.22 -12.40
N GLN A 130 23.50 11.56 -13.58
CA GLN A 130 24.31 11.85 -14.77
C GLN A 130 25.22 13.06 -14.54
N VAL A 131 24.67 14.17 -14.07
CA VAL A 131 25.44 15.40 -13.84
C VAL A 131 26.46 15.20 -12.73
N ARG A 132 26.13 14.44 -11.67
CA ARG A 132 27.00 14.30 -10.50
C ARG A 132 28.06 13.21 -10.63
N PHE A 133 27.74 12.10 -11.29
CA PHE A 133 28.55 10.88 -11.31
C PHE A 133 28.92 10.38 -12.72
N GLY A 134 28.38 11.02 -13.77
CA GLY A 134 28.69 10.70 -15.16
C GLY A 134 27.87 9.54 -15.75
N THR A 135 28.18 9.18 -16.99
CA THR A 135 27.39 8.27 -17.84
C THR A 135 27.34 6.83 -17.32
N GLY A 136 28.44 6.30 -16.78
CA GLY A 136 28.48 4.92 -16.30
C GLY A 136 27.46 4.64 -15.18
N PRO A 137 27.51 5.38 -14.06
CA PRO A 137 26.49 5.30 -13.02
C PRO A 137 25.10 5.64 -13.52
N HIS A 138 24.95 6.63 -14.41
CA HIS A 138 23.65 6.94 -15.00
C HIS A 138 23.01 5.72 -15.69
N LEU A 139 23.74 5.02 -16.58
CA LEU A 139 23.23 3.81 -17.24
C LEU A 139 22.84 2.71 -16.24
N LEU A 140 23.64 2.51 -15.20
CA LEU A 140 23.35 1.53 -14.15
C LEU A 140 22.05 1.88 -13.39
N PHE A 141 21.90 3.14 -12.98
CA PHE A 141 20.72 3.61 -12.27
C PHE A 141 19.48 3.66 -13.19
N THR A 142 19.65 3.91 -14.48
CA THR A 142 18.57 3.81 -15.48
C THR A 142 18.04 2.38 -15.55
N PHE A 143 18.92 1.39 -15.63
CA PHE A 143 18.52 -0.02 -15.58
C PHE A 143 17.76 -0.36 -14.27
N TYR A 144 18.29 0.05 -13.11
CA TYR A 144 17.63 -0.19 -11.84
C TYR A 144 16.30 0.55 -11.69
N GLY A 145 16.17 1.76 -12.23
CA GLY A 145 14.91 2.52 -12.20
C GLY A 145 13.80 1.82 -12.97
N PHE A 146 14.09 1.35 -14.20
CA PHE A 146 13.12 0.57 -14.97
C PHE A 146 12.80 -0.78 -14.32
N LEU A 147 13.82 -1.47 -13.78
CA LEU A 147 13.62 -2.75 -13.09
C LEU A 147 12.77 -2.56 -11.83
N CYS A 148 13.01 -1.50 -11.06
CA CYS A 148 12.26 -1.18 -9.86
C CYS A 148 10.78 -0.96 -10.20
N ASN A 149 10.49 -0.05 -11.14
CA ASN A 149 9.10 0.21 -11.55
C ASN A 149 8.41 -1.06 -12.09
N LEU A 150 9.11 -1.91 -12.86
CA LEU A 150 8.56 -3.18 -13.35
C LEU A 150 8.17 -4.11 -12.20
N VAL A 151 9.06 -4.28 -11.21
CA VAL A 151 8.83 -5.14 -10.04
C VAL A 151 7.72 -4.57 -9.15
N VAL A 152 7.73 -3.26 -8.89
CA VAL A 152 6.71 -2.59 -8.07
C VAL A 152 5.34 -2.69 -8.75
N CYS A 153 5.22 -2.30 -10.02
CA CYS A 153 3.99 -2.47 -10.81
C CYS A 153 3.46 -3.91 -10.77
N GLY A 154 4.33 -4.87 -11.06
CA GLY A 154 3.97 -6.29 -11.05
C GLY A 154 3.45 -6.74 -9.68
N SER A 155 4.13 -6.35 -8.60
CA SER A 155 3.72 -6.70 -7.24
C SER A 155 2.37 -6.10 -6.84
N LEU A 156 2.08 -4.87 -7.26
CA LEU A 156 0.81 -4.18 -6.97
C LEU A 156 -0.35 -4.87 -7.68
N LEU A 157 -0.20 -5.17 -8.98
CA LEU A 157 -1.23 -5.83 -9.78
C LEU A 157 -1.48 -7.27 -9.33
N LEU A 158 -0.42 -8.03 -9.05
CA LEU A 158 -0.54 -9.40 -8.55
C LEU A 158 -1.19 -9.43 -7.16
N GLY A 159 -0.76 -8.55 -6.24
CA GLY A 159 -1.33 -8.47 -4.90
C GLY A 159 -2.80 -8.03 -4.90
N GLY A 160 -3.15 -7.05 -5.74
CA GLY A 160 -4.53 -6.62 -5.94
C GLY A 160 -5.40 -7.75 -6.50
N SER A 161 -4.96 -8.35 -7.59
CA SER A 161 -5.70 -9.40 -8.30
C SER A 161 -5.88 -10.65 -7.45
N ALA A 162 -4.84 -11.09 -6.73
CA ALA A 162 -4.94 -12.23 -5.81
C ALA A 162 -6.00 -11.99 -4.71
N THR A 163 -6.10 -10.76 -4.20
CA THR A 163 -7.11 -10.39 -3.20
C THR A 163 -8.52 -10.39 -3.78
N VAL A 164 -8.71 -9.83 -4.98
CA VAL A 164 -9.99 -9.86 -5.69
C VAL A 164 -10.43 -11.31 -5.92
N THR A 165 -9.53 -12.16 -6.44
CA THR A 165 -9.78 -13.58 -6.66
C THR A 165 -10.18 -14.29 -5.37
N ALA A 166 -9.45 -14.10 -4.29
CA ALA A 166 -9.74 -14.77 -3.02
C ALA A 166 -11.09 -14.36 -2.42
N LEU A 167 -11.47 -13.09 -2.55
CA LEU A 167 -12.71 -12.57 -1.96
C LEU A 167 -13.96 -12.85 -2.82
N THR A 168 -13.81 -12.87 -4.15
CA THR A 168 -14.95 -12.89 -5.08
C THR A 168 -14.97 -14.09 -6.04
N GLY A 169 -13.89 -14.87 -6.08
CA GLY A 169 -13.70 -15.94 -7.06
C GLY A 169 -13.52 -15.46 -8.50
N MET A 170 -13.23 -14.17 -8.73
CA MET A 170 -12.94 -13.62 -10.06
C MET A 170 -11.66 -14.27 -10.62
N ASN A 171 -11.57 -14.43 -11.93
CA ASN A 171 -10.35 -14.96 -12.55
C ASN A 171 -9.17 -13.97 -12.33
N THR A 172 -8.04 -14.50 -11.86
CA THR A 172 -6.86 -13.69 -11.51
C THR A 172 -6.26 -12.98 -12.72
N ASP A 173 -6.18 -13.65 -13.88
CA ASP A 173 -5.62 -13.07 -15.09
C ASP A 173 -6.48 -11.91 -15.60
N ALA A 174 -7.80 -12.07 -15.55
CA ALA A 174 -8.75 -11.00 -15.85
C ALA A 174 -8.60 -9.82 -14.89
N ALA A 175 -8.44 -10.07 -13.58
CA ALA A 175 -8.23 -9.00 -12.60
C ALA A 175 -6.92 -8.25 -12.88
N CYS A 176 -5.83 -8.96 -13.19
CA CYS A 176 -4.53 -8.38 -13.53
C CYS A 176 -4.62 -7.47 -14.76
N MET A 177 -5.39 -7.85 -15.78
CA MET A 177 -5.52 -7.09 -17.03
C MET A 177 -6.50 -5.92 -16.91
N LEU A 178 -7.56 -6.06 -16.12
CA LEU A 178 -8.62 -5.04 -16.01
C LEU A 178 -8.28 -3.93 -15.01
N LEU A 179 -7.60 -4.24 -13.91
CA LEU A 179 -7.22 -3.26 -12.87
C LEU A 179 -6.48 -2.04 -13.44
N PRO A 180 -5.44 -2.18 -14.29
CA PRO A 180 -4.69 -1.05 -14.82
C PRO A 180 -5.49 -0.13 -15.75
N ILE A 181 -6.55 -0.64 -16.41
CA ILE A 181 -7.22 0.09 -17.50
C ILE A 181 -7.86 1.38 -16.97
N GLY A 182 -8.65 1.28 -15.90
CA GLY A 182 -9.28 2.45 -15.28
C GLY A 182 -8.26 3.46 -14.74
N ILE A 183 -7.13 2.94 -14.23
CA ILE A 183 -6.02 3.76 -13.70
C ILE A 183 -5.36 4.55 -14.84
N ALA A 184 -5.02 3.86 -15.92
CA ALA A 184 -4.37 4.47 -17.08
C ALA A 184 -5.20 5.63 -17.67
N VAL A 185 -6.53 5.47 -17.76
CA VAL A 185 -7.42 6.50 -18.32
C VAL A 185 -7.27 7.85 -17.59
N TYR A 186 -7.34 7.88 -16.26
CA TYR A 186 -7.25 9.15 -15.54
C TYR A 186 -5.82 9.67 -15.44
N VAL A 187 -4.82 8.79 -15.38
CA VAL A 187 -3.40 9.20 -15.32
C VAL A 187 -2.99 9.87 -16.62
N LEU A 188 -3.38 9.30 -17.77
CA LEU A 188 -3.05 9.82 -19.09
C LEU A 188 -3.63 11.21 -19.35
N VAL A 189 -4.79 11.52 -18.78
CA VAL A 189 -5.47 12.80 -19.00
C VAL A 189 -5.11 13.84 -17.92
N GLY A 190 -4.95 13.40 -16.66
CA GLY A 190 -4.80 14.27 -15.51
C GLY A 190 -3.37 14.65 -15.14
N GLY A 191 -2.38 13.80 -15.46
CA GLY A 191 -0.99 13.99 -15.04
C GLY A 191 -0.81 14.02 -13.51
N LEU A 192 0.38 14.45 -13.06
CA LEU A 192 0.79 14.34 -11.66
C LEU A 192 -0.09 15.14 -10.67
N ARG A 193 -0.58 16.33 -11.04
CA ARG A 193 -1.44 17.13 -10.14
C ARG A 193 -2.79 16.46 -9.88
N ALA A 194 -3.42 15.91 -10.92
CA ALA A 194 -4.65 15.16 -10.75
C ALA A 194 -4.42 13.92 -9.87
N THR A 195 -3.29 13.24 -10.07
CA THR A 195 -2.88 12.10 -9.22
C THR A 195 -2.81 12.49 -7.74
N PHE A 196 -2.28 13.67 -7.38
CA PHE A 196 -2.30 14.13 -5.98
C PHE A 196 -3.72 14.28 -5.39
N ILE A 197 -4.69 14.73 -6.20
CA ILE A 197 -6.11 14.82 -5.77
C ILE A 197 -6.73 13.42 -5.67
N CYS A 198 -6.39 12.51 -6.59
CA CYS A 198 -6.79 11.10 -6.50
C CYS A 198 -6.31 10.49 -5.19
N ASP A 199 -5.02 10.67 -4.88
CA ASP A 199 -4.37 10.12 -3.69
C ASP A 199 -5.02 10.61 -2.40
N TRP A 200 -5.41 11.89 -2.37
CA TRP A 200 -6.17 12.40 -1.24
C TRP A 200 -7.51 11.68 -1.05
N SER A 201 -8.25 11.50 -2.14
CA SER A 201 -9.53 10.78 -2.11
C SER A 201 -9.37 9.32 -1.70
N HIS A 202 -8.37 8.63 -2.28
CA HIS A 202 -8.02 7.25 -1.92
C HIS A 202 -7.65 7.12 -0.44
N THR A 203 -6.83 8.04 0.07
CA THR A 203 -6.37 8.05 1.47
C THR A 203 -7.54 8.27 2.43
N VAL A 204 -8.48 9.16 2.11
CA VAL A 204 -9.68 9.39 2.93
C VAL A 204 -10.52 8.10 3.02
N ILE A 205 -10.82 7.46 1.88
CA ILE A 205 -11.59 6.21 1.85
C ILE A 205 -10.86 5.13 2.65
N LEU A 206 -9.55 5.04 2.50
CA LEU A 206 -8.70 4.10 3.20
C LEU A 206 -8.75 4.30 4.73
N PHE A 207 -8.59 5.53 5.23
CA PHE A 207 -8.67 5.81 6.66
C PHE A 207 -10.07 5.51 7.24
N VAL A 208 -11.14 5.83 6.51
CA VAL A 208 -12.51 5.49 6.94
C VAL A 208 -12.65 3.98 7.14
N ILE A 209 -12.17 3.18 6.19
CA ILE A 209 -12.22 1.71 6.29
C ILE A 209 -11.37 1.20 7.45
N ILE A 210 -10.15 1.74 7.63
CA ILE A 210 -9.29 1.37 8.77
C ILE A 210 -10.00 1.68 10.09
N TYR A 211 -10.59 2.87 10.24
CA TYR A 211 -11.31 3.23 11.47
C TYR A 211 -12.52 2.33 11.72
N ILE A 212 -13.29 1.98 10.68
CA ILE A 212 -14.39 1.02 10.80
C ILE A 212 -13.88 -0.30 11.40
N PHE A 213 -12.78 -0.83 10.88
CA PHE A 213 -12.22 -2.08 11.41
C PHE A 213 -11.66 -1.93 12.83
N VAL A 214 -10.96 -0.83 13.13
CA VAL A 214 -10.45 -0.55 14.48
C VAL A 214 -11.59 -0.52 15.50
N PHE A 215 -12.65 0.24 15.24
CA PHE A 215 -13.81 0.32 16.14
C PHE A 215 -14.59 -1.00 16.20
N LYS A 216 -14.63 -1.75 15.10
CA LYS A 216 -15.29 -3.06 15.09
C LYS A 216 -14.54 -4.08 15.92
N THR A 217 -13.25 -4.24 15.69
CA THR A 217 -12.40 -5.24 16.35
C THR A 217 -12.20 -4.95 17.83
N TYR A 218 -11.93 -3.70 18.21
CA TYR A 218 -11.59 -3.35 19.59
C TYR A 218 -12.77 -2.87 20.42
N GLY A 219 -13.95 -2.64 19.81
CA GLY A 219 -15.11 -2.08 20.50
C GLY A 219 -16.38 -2.91 20.39
N THR A 220 -16.89 -3.11 19.17
CA THR A 220 -18.30 -3.50 18.96
C THR A 220 -18.52 -4.93 18.44
N SER A 221 -17.47 -5.67 18.15
CA SER A 221 -17.58 -7.06 17.69
C SER A 221 -17.81 -8.01 18.87
N GLN A 222 -18.84 -8.84 18.77
CA GLN A 222 -19.10 -9.92 19.74
C GLN A 222 -18.06 -11.03 19.65
N GLU A 223 -17.41 -11.21 18.49
CA GLU A 223 -16.44 -12.29 18.30
C GLU A 223 -15.11 -12.03 19.02
N THR A 224 -14.77 -10.75 19.22
CA THR A 224 -13.54 -10.34 19.91
C THR A 224 -13.81 -9.80 21.31
N GLU A 225 -15.05 -9.44 21.64
CA GLU A 225 -15.44 -8.86 22.94
C GLU A 225 -14.56 -7.67 23.35
N GLY A 226 -14.17 -6.87 22.35
CA GLY A 226 -13.30 -5.70 22.52
C GLY A 226 -11.82 -6.04 22.70
N VAL A 227 -11.07 -5.13 23.32
CA VAL A 227 -9.61 -5.29 23.52
C VAL A 227 -9.29 -6.44 24.45
N SER A 228 -10.03 -6.58 25.55
CA SER A 228 -9.81 -7.63 26.56
C SER A 228 -10.09 -9.02 26.02
N GLY A 229 -11.21 -9.22 25.32
CA GLY A 229 -11.51 -10.53 24.74
C GLY A 229 -10.50 -10.92 23.65
N LEU A 230 -10.07 -9.97 22.80
CA LEU A 230 -9.02 -10.25 21.82
C LEU A 230 -7.69 -10.59 22.50
N TYR A 231 -7.35 -9.94 23.61
CA TYR A 231 -6.19 -10.32 24.42
C TYR A 231 -6.29 -11.76 24.91
N ASP A 232 -7.44 -12.16 25.48
CA ASP A 232 -7.65 -13.51 25.99
C ASP A 232 -7.59 -14.57 24.87
N LEU A 233 -8.17 -14.29 23.71
CA LEU A 233 -8.07 -15.13 22.51
C LEU A 233 -6.62 -15.32 22.07
N LEU A 234 -5.80 -14.27 22.11
CA LEU A 234 -4.38 -14.33 21.75
C LEU A 234 -3.54 -15.05 22.80
N GLN A 235 -3.88 -14.95 24.08
CA GLN A 235 -3.24 -15.75 25.14
C GLN A 235 -3.56 -17.24 24.96
N ALA A 236 -4.83 -17.58 24.69
CA ALA A 236 -5.22 -18.94 24.39
C ALA A 236 -4.48 -19.48 23.15
N ALA A 237 -4.40 -18.68 22.09
CA ALA A 237 -3.65 -19.03 20.88
C ALA A 237 -2.16 -19.25 21.14
N ALA A 238 -1.54 -18.48 22.05
CA ALA A 238 -0.14 -18.65 22.43
C ALA A 238 0.12 -19.97 23.18
N VAL A 239 -0.88 -20.52 23.85
CA VAL A 239 -0.80 -21.84 24.50
C VAL A 239 -1.01 -22.97 23.49
N THR A 240 -2.02 -22.87 22.63
CA THR A 240 -2.35 -23.94 21.68
C THR A 240 -1.39 -24.01 20.51
N THR A 241 -0.87 -22.88 20.07
CA THR A 241 0.04 -22.79 18.92
C THR A 241 1.01 -21.64 19.14
N PRO A 242 2.01 -21.83 20.04
CA PRO A 242 3.00 -20.79 20.35
C PRO A 242 3.79 -20.38 19.12
N VAL A 243 4.17 -19.08 19.05
CA VAL A 243 5.08 -18.59 18.01
C VAL A 243 6.51 -18.96 18.36
N GLU A 244 7.16 -19.72 17.50
CA GLU A 244 8.57 -20.07 17.65
C GLU A 244 9.45 -18.80 17.66
N GLY A 245 10.31 -18.66 18.66
CA GLY A 245 11.20 -17.50 18.82
C GLY A 245 10.55 -16.26 19.43
N ASN A 246 9.26 -16.30 19.79
CA ASN A 246 8.66 -15.27 20.63
C ASN A 246 8.83 -15.61 22.12
N GLN A 247 9.01 -14.59 22.96
CA GLN A 247 9.02 -14.78 24.41
C GLN A 247 7.71 -15.44 24.88
N ASN A 248 7.84 -16.60 25.52
CA ASN A 248 6.72 -17.43 25.99
C ASN A 248 5.73 -17.81 24.87
N GLY A 249 6.14 -17.80 23.59
CA GLY A 249 5.27 -18.07 22.45
C GLY A 249 4.20 -16.99 22.20
N SER A 250 4.25 -15.85 22.91
CA SER A 250 3.19 -14.84 22.92
C SER A 250 3.06 -14.08 21.60
N TYR A 251 1.82 -13.80 21.18
CA TYR A 251 1.51 -12.91 20.05
C TYR A 251 1.63 -11.42 20.39
N LEU A 252 1.80 -11.07 21.68
CA LEU A 252 1.77 -9.69 22.15
C LEU A 252 3.14 -9.20 22.63
N THR A 253 4.20 -9.99 22.42
CA THR A 253 5.55 -9.60 22.78
C THR A 253 6.28 -8.89 21.64
N MET A 254 7.08 -7.88 21.99
CA MET A 254 8.05 -7.28 21.07
C MET A 254 9.33 -8.11 20.94
N LYS A 255 9.58 -9.04 21.88
CA LYS A 255 10.71 -9.97 21.82
C LYS A 255 10.36 -11.14 20.90
N SER A 256 10.47 -10.87 19.59
CA SER A 256 10.21 -11.81 18.50
C SER A 256 11.42 -11.90 17.58
N ASN A 257 12.05 -13.08 17.51
CA ASN A 257 13.21 -13.28 16.64
C ASN A 257 12.85 -13.11 15.17
N GLN A 258 11.76 -13.77 14.72
CA GLN A 258 11.31 -13.69 13.33
C GLN A 258 10.73 -12.31 12.99
N GLY A 259 10.06 -11.65 13.93
CA GLY A 259 9.61 -10.26 13.74
C GLY A 259 10.77 -9.30 13.48
N LEU A 260 11.90 -9.47 14.19
CA LEU A 260 13.10 -8.67 13.97
C LEU A 260 13.77 -8.98 12.61
N VAL A 261 13.89 -10.26 12.24
CA VAL A 261 14.44 -10.68 10.93
C VAL A 261 13.58 -10.12 9.80
N PHE A 262 12.26 -10.22 9.91
CA PHE A 262 11.31 -9.62 8.97
C PHE A 262 11.48 -8.09 8.90
N GLY A 263 11.65 -7.42 10.04
CA GLY A 263 11.93 -5.99 10.10
C GLY A 263 13.22 -5.61 9.37
N ALA A 264 14.32 -6.32 9.64
CA ALA A 264 15.60 -6.09 8.97
C ALA A 264 15.51 -6.33 7.45
N ALA A 265 14.86 -7.41 7.03
CA ALA A 265 14.64 -7.71 5.62
C ALA A 265 13.82 -6.62 4.93
N THR A 266 12.72 -6.18 5.55
CA THR A 266 11.86 -5.09 5.04
C THR A 266 12.61 -3.76 4.98
N ILE A 267 13.48 -3.49 5.95
CA ILE A 267 14.32 -2.30 5.97
C ILE A 267 15.29 -2.29 4.79
N LEU A 268 16.03 -3.37 4.61
CA LEU A 268 17.05 -3.49 3.57
C LEU A 268 16.43 -3.48 2.16
N SER A 269 15.36 -4.23 1.94
CA SER A 269 14.68 -4.26 0.64
C SER A 269 14.00 -2.94 0.31
N GLY A 270 13.40 -2.29 1.31
CA GLY A 270 12.69 -1.02 1.13
C GLY A 270 13.60 0.13 0.72
N PHE A 271 14.83 0.23 1.25
CA PHE A 271 15.80 1.24 0.80
C PHE A 271 16.09 1.16 -0.70
N ALA A 272 16.32 -0.06 -1.22
CA ALA A 272 16.57 -0.25 -2.64
C ALA A 272 15.34 0.16 -3.48
N GLY A 273 14.14 -0.22 -3.03
CA GLY A 273 12.90 0.20 -3.68
C GLY A 273 12.77 1.71 -3.73
N ILE A 274 12.87 2.40 -2.58
CA ILE A 274 12.54 3.81 -2.50
C ILE A 274 13.49 4.72 -3.26
N PHE A 275 14.78 4.41 -3.21
CA PHE A 275 15.80 5.25 -3.85
C PHE A 275 15.88 5.03 -5.36
N CYS A 276 15.43 3.88 -5.86
CA CYS A 276 15.42 3.57 -7.30
C CYS A 276 14.04 3.78 -7.95
N ASP A 277 12.97 3.98 -7.17
CA ASP A 277 11.61 4.17 -7.65
C ASP A 277 11.36 5.64 -8.03
N GLN A 278 11.15 5.87 -9.33
CA GLN A 278 10.91 7.21 -9.85
C GLN A 278 9.56 7.81 -9.41
N GLY A 279 8.56 6.98 -9.11
CA GLY A 279 7.27 7.45 -8.58
C GLY A 279 7.44 8.25 -7.29
N TYR A 280 8.35 7.83 -6.41
CA TYR A 280 8.70 8.59 -5.20
C TYR A 280 9.48 9.87 -5.48
N TRP A 281 10.43 9.81 -6.41
CA TRP A 281 11.18 11.01 -6.83
C TRP A 281 10.28 12.05 -7.49
N GLN A 282 9.24 11.66 -8.23
CA GLN A 282 8.29 12.62 -8.82
C GLN A 282 7.51 13.41 -7.77
N ARG A 283 7.13 12.77 -6.67
CA ARG A 283 6.50 13.49 -5.55
C ARG A 283 7.46 14.43 -4.86
N ALA A 284 8.73 14.03 -4.73
CA ALA A 284 9.77 14.89 -4.19
C ALA A 284 9.94 16.12 -5.08
N ILE A 285 10.12 15.93 -6.38
CA ILE A 285 10.33 16.99 -7.38
C ILE A 285 9.14 17.96 -7.39
N ALA A 286 7.90 17.46 -7.35
CA ALA A 286 6.69 18.28 -7.37
C ALA A 286 6.40 19.09 -6.09
N SER A 287 7.07 18.77 -4.97
CA SER A 287 6.90 19.53 -3.72
C SER A 287 7.50 20.95 -3.83
N HIS A 288 7.36 21.82 -2.82
CA HIS A 288 8.09 23.10 -2.75
C HIS A 288 9.33 22.98 -1.83
N PRO A 289 10.54 23.47 -2.22
CA PRO A 289 11.80 23.23 -1.49
C PRO A 289 11.78 23.53 0.01
N THR A 290 11.16 24.64 0.43
CA THR A 290 11.07 25.06 1.85
C THR A 290 10.18 24.17 2.71
N SER A 291 9.34 23.34 2.08
CA SER A 291 8.32 22.54 2.75
C SER A 291 8.56 21.03 2.63
N THR A 292 9.45 20.61 1.73
CA THR A 292 9.71 19.20 1.40
C THR A 292 10.03 18.38 2.65
N THR A 293 11.01 18.78 3.47
CA THR A 293 11.40 18.02 4.68
C THR A 293 10.24 17.85 5.65
N LYS A 294 9.46 18.93 5.91
CA LYS A 294 8.31 18.88 6.82
C LYS A 294 7.23 17.93 6.30
N ALA A 295 6.93 18.00 5.00
CA ALA A 295 5.95 17.14 4.36
C ALA A 295 6.37 15.65 4.41
N TYR A 296 7.64 15.35 4.17
CA TYR A 296 8.16 13.98 4.23
C TYR A 296 8.23 13.43 5.64
N MET A 297 8.63 14.22 6.64
CA MET A 297 8.63 13.77 8.04
C MET A 297 7.20 13.52 8.55
N LEU A 298 6.27 14.43 8.26
CA LEU A 298 4.87 14.25 8.63
C LEU A 298 4.24 13.07 7.88
N GLY A 299 4.56 12.92 6.59
CA GLY A 299 4.14 11.79 5.76
C GLY A 299 4.65 10.46 6.30
N GLY A 300 5.93 10.38 6.68
CA GLY A 300 6.54 9.19 7.28
C GLY A 300 5.88 8.78 8.59
N LEU A 301 5.70 9.73 9.50
CA LEU A 301 5.04 9.46 10.78
C LEU A 301 3.57 9.07 10.59
N SER A 302 2.88 9.71 9.65
CA SER A 302 1.47 9.39 9.35
C SER A 302 1.33 8.03 8.66
N TRP A 303 2.29 7.67 7.80
CA TRP A 303 2.30 6.40 7.10
C TRP A 303 2.42 5.23 8.08
N PHE A 304 3.24 5.33 9.14
CA PHE A 304 3.35 4.29 10.19
C PHE A 304 1.98 3.82 10.71
N ALA A 305 1.06 4.77 10.92
CA ALA A 305 -0.25 4.48 11.49
C ALA A 305 -1.09 3.55 10.60
N VAL A 306 -0.89 3.58 9.28
CA VAL A 306 -1.68 2.80 8.31
C VAL A 306 -1.46 1.29 8.43
N PRO A 307 -0.25 0.74 8.17
CA PRO A 307 -0.01 -0.69 8.32
C PRO A 307 -0.14 -1.11 9.78
N PHE A 308 0.29 -0.28 10.74
CA PHE A 308 0.22 -0.66 12.15
C PHE A 308 -1.22 -0.83 12.62
N ALA A 309 -2.10 0.16 12.40
CA ALA A 309 -3.50 0.08 12.81
C ALA A 309 -4.26 -1.01 12.07
N PHE A 310 -4.10 -1.12 10.75
CA PHE A 310 -4.82 -2.12 9.96
C PHE A 310 -4.42 -3.56 10.34
N ALA A 311 -3.11 -3.83 10.47
CA ALA A 311 -2.60 -5.17 10.75
C ALA A 311 -2.71 -5.59 12.21
N SER A 312 -2.47 -4.68 13.17
CA SER A 312 -2.70 -4.99 14.59
C SER A 312 -4.17 -5.28 14.86
N CYS A 313 -5.08 -4.66 14.11
CA CYS A 313 -6.49 -4.96 14.15
C CYS A 313 -6.81 -6.30 13.47
N LEU A 314 -6.67 -6.38 12.15
CA LEU A 314 -7.16 -7.52 11.37
C LEU A 314 -6.23 -8.73 11.41
N GLY A 315 -4.92 -8.54 11.41
CA GLY A 315 -3.97 -9.66 11.46
C GLY A 315 -3.97 -10.37 12.82
N LEU A 316 -4.02 -9.62 13.92
CA LEU A 316 -4.17 -10.24 15.26
C LEU A 316 -5.57 -10.82 15.46
N ALA A 317 -6.63 -10.14 15.00
CA ALA A 317 -7.98 -10.71 15.03
C ALA A 317 -8.05 -12.03 14.23
N ALA A 318 -7.40 -12.12 13.07
CA ALA A 318 -7.33 -13.34 12.29
C ALA A 318 -6.70 -14.49 13.10
N ARG A 319 -5.69 -14.17 13.91
CA ARG A 319 -5.02 -15.18 14.74
C ARG A 319 -5.88 -15.61 15.93
N GLY A 320 -6.50 -14.67 16.63
CA GLY A 320 -7.38 -14.96 17.76
C GLY A 320 -8.66 -15.69 17.36
N LEU A 321 -9.19 -15.41 16.17
CA LEU A 321 -10.46 -15.95 15.68
C LEU A 321 -10.33 -17.23 14.85
N ILE A 322 -9.16 -17.86 14.84
CA ILE A 322 -8.87 -19.03 13.99
C ILE A 322 -9.80 -20.23 14.25
N ASN A 323 -10.25 -20.38 15.50
CA ASN A 323 -11.17 -21.44 15.93
C ASN A 323 -12.64 -21.02 15.82
N ASN A 324 -12.93 -19.84 15.26
CA ASN A 324 -14.29 -19.37 15.10
C ASN A 324 -14.98 -20.11 13.93
N PRO A 325 -16.21 -20.63 14.09
CA PRO A 325 -16.93 -21.30 13.01
C PRO A 325 -17.19 -20.43 11.77
N LYS A 326 -17.17 -19.10 11.93
CA LYS A 326 -17.30 -18.13 10.83
C LYS A 326 -15.99 -17.91 10.07
N PHE A 327 -14.87 -18.45 10.56
CA PHE A 327 -13.56 -18.29 9.91
C PHE A 327 -13.57 -19.01 8.55
N PRO A 328 -13.10 -18.39 7.45
CA PRO A 328 -13.30 -18.94 6.09
C PRO A 328 -12.73 -20.34 5.85
N THR A 329 -11.72 -20.73 6.62
CA THR A 329 -11.06 -22.05 6.53
C THR A 329 -11.39 -22.97 7.69
N TYR A 330 -12.34 -22.60 8.57
CA TYR A 330 -12.72 -23.43 9.73
C TYR A 330 -13.06 -24.88 9.31
N PRO A 331 -12.57 -25.90 10.03
CA PRO A 331 -11.82 -25.85 11.30
C PRO A 331 -10.30 -25.70 11.16
N SER A 332 -9.78 -25.53 9.95
CA SER A 332 -8.35 -25.46 9.68
C SER A 332 -7.83 -24.00 9.75
N PRO A 333 -6.57 -23.81 10.20
CA PRO A 333 -5.87 -22.55 10.04
C PRO A 333 -5.67 -22.21 8.56
N LEU A 334 -5.34 -20.95 8.26
CA LEU A 334 -4.87 -20.59 6.92
C LEU A 334 -3.63 -21.41 6.57
N SER A 335 -3.62 -22.00 5.37
CA SER A 335 -2.45 -22.71 4.84
C SER A 335 -1.28 -21.76 4.62
N ALA A 336 -0.07 -22.30 4.43
CA ALA A 336 1.10 -21.48 4.12
C ALA A 336 0.90 -20.66 2.83
N SER A 337 0.26 -21.22 1.79
CA SER A 337 -0.02 -20.50 0.55
C SER A 337 -1.06 -19.39 0.75
N GLN A 338 -2.11 -19.64 1.53
CA GLN A 338 -3.14 -18.63 1.86
C GLN A 338 -2.56 -17.50 2.72
N THR A 339 -1.68 -17.83 3.67
CA THR A 339 -0.99 -16.87 4.53
C THR A 339 -0.06 -15.98 3.70
N SER A 340 0.75 -16.58 2.83
CA SER A 340 1.65 -15.86 1.90
C SER A 340 0.90 -15.02 0.86
N ALA A 341 -0.32 -15.41 0.49
CA ALA A 341 -1.19 -14.62 -0.38
C ALA A 341 -1.85 -13.43 0.33
N GLY A 342 -1.57 -13.20 1.62
CA GLY A 342 -2.09 -12.03 2.36
C GLY A 342 -3.51 -12.21 2.89
N LEU A 343 -4.03 -13.45 2.97
CA LEU A 343 -5.45 -13.69 3.28
C LEU A 343 -5.81 -13.56 4.77
N ALA A 344 -4.85 -13.24 5.64
CA ALA A 344 -5.11 -13.02 7.07
C ALA A 344 -6.13 -11.89 7.32
N ALA A 345 -5.91 -10.70 6.73
CA ALA A 345 -6.85 -9.60 6.88
C ALA A 345 -8.24 -9.87 6.27
N PRO A 346 -8.34 -10.40 5.03
CA PRO A 346 -9.60 -10.92 4.50
C PRO A 346 -10.33 -11.90 5.42
N ALA A 347 -9.61 -12.83 6.05
CA ALA A 347 -10.19 -13.83 6.94
C ALA A 347 -10.79 -13.20 8.21
N ALA A 348 -10.08 -12.28 8.85
CA ALA A 348 -10.62 -11.55 10.01
C ALA A 348 -11.83 -10.70 9.63
N ALA A 349 -11.75 -9.96 8.52
CA ALA A 349 -12.85 -9.11 8.07
C ALA A 349 -14.12 -9.91 7.80
N ALA A 350 -13.98 -11.14 7.29
CA ALA A 350 -15.07 -12.08 7.10
C ALA A 350 -15.78 -12.43 8.41
N VAL A 351 -15.01 -12.74 9.47
CA VAL A 351 -15.57 -13.09 10.78
C VAL A 351 -16.24 -11.87 11.44
N LEU A 352 -15.57 -10.72 11.40
CA LEU A 352 -16.00 -9.52 12.11
C LEU A 352 -17.24 -8.84 11.50
N MET A 353 -17.37 -8.89 10.17
CA MET A 353 -18.37 -8.11 9.42
C MET A 353 -19.02 -8.87 8.25
N GLY A 354 -18.74 -10.16 8.07
CA GLY A 354 -19.29 -10.96 6.99
C GLY A 354 -18.98 -10.39 5.61
N LYS A 355 -20.00 -10.37 4.74
CA LYS A 355 -19.89 -9.81 3.39
C LYS A 355 -19.48 -8.33 3.37
N GLY A 356 -19.93 -7.53 4.35
CA GLY A 356 -19.57 -6.12 4.45
C GLY A 356 -18.07 -5.92 4.70
N GLY A 357 -17.48 -6.76 5.54
CA GLY A 357 -16.03 -6.76 5.78
C GLY A 357 -15.24 -7.16 4.52
N ALA A 358 -15.68 -8.18 3.81
CA ALA A 358 -15.08 -8.59 2.54
C ALA A 358 -15.10 -7.44 1.50
N VAL A 359 -16.23 -6.73 1.37
CA VAL A 359 -16.32 -5.56 0.47
C VAL A 359 -15.39 -4.44 0.93
N ALA A 360 -15.31 -4.17 2.23
CA ALA A 360 -14.40 -3.14 2.76
C ALA A 360 -12.92 -3.47 2.49
N VAL A 361 -12.50 -4.74 2.66
CA VAL A 361 -11.13 -5.17 2.31
C VAL A 361 -10.88 -5.07 0.80
N LEU A 362 -11.86 -5.46 -0.02
CA LEU A 362 -11.76 -5.35 -1.47
C LEU A 362 -11.57 -3.89 -1.91
N LEU A 363 -12.36 -2.98 -1.33
CA LEU A 363 -12.27 -1.55 -1.61
C LEU A 363 -10.95 -0.94 -1.14
N VAL A 364 -10.49 -1.22 0.08
CA VAL A 364 -9.23 -0.62 0.59
C VAL A 364 -8.02 -1.10 -0.20
N VAL A 365 -7.99 -2.38 -0.59
CA VAL A 365 -6.91 -2.91 -1.45
C VAL A 365 -6.99 -2.31 -2.85
N PHE A 366 -8.19 -2.14 -3.40
CA PHE A 366 -8.37 -1.45 -4.67
C PHE A 366 -7.88 0.01 -4.62
N MET A 367 -8.19 0.76 -3.57
CA MET A 367 -7.70 2.14 -3.38
C MET A 367 -6.17 2.20 -3.26
N ALA A 368 -5.58 1.23 -2.54
CA ALA A 368 -4.13 1.11 -2.41
C ALA A 368 -3.44 0.83 -3.78
N VAL A 369 -3.96 -0.15 -4.53
CA VAL A 369 -3.40 -0.53 -5.84
C VAL A 369 -3.55 0.60 -6.86
N THR A 370 -4.72 1.23 -6.91
CA THR A 370 -4.98 2.32 -7.86
C THR A 370 -4.09 3.54 -7.62
N SER A 371 -3.91 3.95 -6.36
CA SER A 371 -3.00 5.03 -6.00
C SER A 371 -1.55 4.70 -6.36
N ALA A 372 -1.03 3.57 -5.89
CA ALA A 372 0.37 3.22 -6.11
C ALA A 372 0.68 3.01 -7.60
N ALA A 373 -0.17 2.28 -8.34
CA ALA A 373 0.04 2.07 -9.77
C ALA A 373 -0.03 3.37 -10.58
N SER A 374 -0.83 4.35 -10.16
CA SER A 374 -0.85 5.67 -10.81
C SER A 374 0.47 6.42 -10.65
N ALA A 375 1.12 6.29 -9.47
CA ALA A 375 2.43 6.87 -9.21
C ALA A 375 3.50 6.21 -10.10
N GLU A 376 3.44 4.89 -10.25
CA GLU A 376 4.37 4.14 -11.11
C GLU A 376 4.23 4.51 -12.58
N LEU A 377 3.01 4.68 -13.10
CA LEU A 377 2.79 5.09 -14.48
C LEU A 377 3.40 6.48 -14.78
N ILE A 378 3.26 7.42 -13.84
CA ILE A 378 3.95 8.72 -13.93
C ILE A 378 5.47 8.54 -13.80
N GLY A 379 5.94 7.65 -12.92
CA GLY A 379 7.35 7.34 -12.75
C GLY A 379 7.99 6.80 -14.04
N VAL A 380 7.43 5.75 -14.63
CA VAL A 380 7.92 5.12 -15.86
C VAL A 380 7.91 6.09 -17.04
N SER A 381 6.82 6.84 -17.24
CA SER A 381 6.75 7.82 -18.33
C SER A 381 7.81 8.91 -18.20
N SER A 382 8.10 9.34 -16.97
CA SER A 382 9.13 10.34 -16.70
C SER A 382 10.55 9.80 -16.92
N LEU A 383 10.83 8.56 -16.48
CA LEU A 383 12.09 7.88 -16.82
C LEU A 383 12.27 7.74 -18.32
N PHE A 384 11.22 7.43 -19.06
CA PHE A 384 11.30 7.26 -20.50
C PHE A 384 11.57 8.59 -21.23
N PHE A 385 10.95 9.68 -20.79
CA PHE A 385 11.07 10.98 -21.47
C PHE A 385 12.34 11.75 -21.10
N TYR A 386 12.78 11.68 -19.84
CA TYR A 386 13.92 12.45 -19.32
C TYR A 386 15.13 11.60 -18.94
N GLY A 387 14.99 10.27 -18.96
CA GLY A 387 16.07 9.35 -18.62
C GLY A 387 17.10 9.11 -19.73
N PRO A 388 16.77 9.03 -21.04
CA PRO A 388 17.78 8.76 -22.05
C PRO A 388 18.44 10.04 -22.60
N VAL A 389 19.65 10.34 -22.12
CA VAL A 389 20.80 10.91 -22.87
C VAL A 389 22.11 10.40 -22.27
#